data_AF-A0A918X9X8-F1
#
_entry.id   AF-A0A918X9X8-F1
#
_cell.length_a   1.000
_cell.length_b   1.000
_cell.length_c   1.000
_cell.angle_alpha   90.00
_cell.angle_beta   90.00
_cell.angle_gamma   90.00
#
_symmetry.space_group_name_H-M   'P 1'
#
loop_
_entity.id
_entity.type
_entity.pdbx_description
1 polymer ?
#
loop_
_entity_poly.entity_id
_entity_poly.type
_entity_poly.pdbx_seq_one_letter_code
_entity_poly.pdbx_strand_id
1 'polypeptide(L)'
;MSAQISDPAGHALRGLAVELRSRGVEATEDRERGLVLVTGAPSGRSSALLRPHRGDLWWWIRRPIQDGVPPAPSGIPLAPAHRTSHVAGRIAGVPAPDGAV
;
A
#
# COMPACT_ATOMS: atom_id res chain seq x y z
N MET A 1 -8.88 -29.61 14.48
CA MET A 1 -9.18 -28.17 14.42
C MET A 1 -8.08 -27.50 13.63
N SER A 2 -8.28 -27.30 12.33
CA SER A 2 -7.30 -26.60 11.49
C SER A 2 -7.25 -25.15 11.96
N ALA A 3 -6.12 -24.71 12.50
CA ALA A 3 -5.89 -23.30 12.72
C ALA A 3 -6.20 -22.60 11.39
N GLN A 4 -7.23 -21.77 11.35
CA GLN A 4 -7.39 -20.80 10.28
C GLN A 4 -6.14 -19.93 10.37
N ILE A 5 -5.11 -20.30 9.63
CA ILE A 5 -3.88 -19.52 9.52
C ILE A 5 -4.36 -18.20 8.95
N SER A 6 -4.52 -17.22 9.84
CA SER A 6 -4.88 -15.87 9.48
C SER A 6 -3.72 -15.39 8.63
N ASP A 7 -3.92 -15.27 7.32
CA ASP A 7 -2.93 -14.72 6.39
C ASP A 7 -2.93 -13.20 6.60
N PRO A 8 -2.07 -12.66 7.49
CA PRO A 8 -2.16 -11.27 7.89
C PRO A 8 -1.78 -10.36 6.71
N ALA A 9 -0.91 -10.86 5.83
CA ALA A 9 -0.50 -10.19 4.61
C ALA A 9 -1.65 -10.12 3.62
N GLY A 10 -2.33 -11.24 3.35
CA GLY A 10 -3.52 -11.28 2.49
C GLY A 10 -4.64 -10.37 3.00
N HIS A 11 -4.88 -10.34 4.31
CA HIS A 11 -5.85 -9.41 4.92
C HIS A 11 -5.46 -7.94 4.72
N ALA A 12 -4.17 -7.60 4.92
CA ALA A 12 -3.69 -6.24 4.74
C ALA A 12 -3.81 -5.79 3.27
N LEU A 13 -3.37 -6.62 2.31
CA LEU A 13 -3.47 -6.37 0.87
C LEU A 13 -4.92 -6.12 0.44
N ARG A 14 -5.83 -7.00 0.84
CA ARG A 14 -7.26 -6.85 0.56
C ARG A 14 -7.83 -5.59 1.20
N GLY A 15 -7.47 -5.32 2.46
CA GLY A 15 -7.90 -4.13 3.18
C GLY A 15 -7.50 -2.85 2.45
N LEU A 16 -6.24 -2.74 2.03
CA LEU A 16 -5.77 -1.57 1.28
C LEU A 16 -6.47 -1.43 -0.07
N ALA A 17 -6.65 -2.53 -0.80
CA ALA A 17 -7.34 -2.50 -2.09
C ALA A 17 -8.81 -2.06 -1.96
N VAL A 18 -9.52 -2.51 -0.92
CA VAL A 18 -10.90 -2.07 -0.61
C VAL A 18 -10.93 -0.58 -0.28
N GLU A 19 -10.02 -0.10 0.56
CA GLU A 19 -9.94 1.32 0.92
C GLU A 19 -9.67 2.19 -0.32
N LEU A 20 -8.75 1.80 -1.20
CA LEU A 20 -8.47 2.53 -2.44
C LEU A 20 -9.69 2.57 -3.37
N ARG A 21 -10.35 1.42 -3.60
CA ARG A 21 -11.55 1.36 -4.45
C ARG A 21 -12.69 2.20 -3.89
N SER A 22 -12.88 2.23 -2.56
CA SER A 22 -13.89 3.10 -1.92
C SER A 22 -13.65 4.60 -2.15
N ARG A 23 -12.42 4.99 -2.50
CA ARG A 23 -12.01 6.36 -2.83
C ARG A 23 -11.98 6.62 -4.35
N GLY A 24 -12.53 5.71 -5.15
CA GLY A 24 -12.53 5.81 -6.61
C GLY A 24 -11.16 5.53 -7.25
N VAL A 25 -10.24 4.92 -6.51
CA VAL A 25 -8.92 4.54 -7.02
C VAL A 25 -8.94 3.06 -7.43
N GLU A 26 -8.76 2.81 -8.72
CA GLU A 26 -8.65 1.44 -9.22
C GLU A 26 -7.39 0.76 -8.67
N ALA A 27 -7.59 -0.37 -7.99
CA ALA A 27 -6.54 -1.08 -7.28
C ALA A 27 -6.63 -2.59 -7.49
N THR A 28 -5.49 -3.24 -7.66
CA THR A 28 -5.36 -4.70 -7.84
C THR A 28 -4.29 -5.27 -6.91
N GLU A 29 -4.62 -6.34 -6.21
CA GLU A 29 -3.69 -7.07 -5.33
C GLU A 29 -2.81 -8.03 -6.15
N ASP A 30 -1.51 -8.03 -5.88
CA ASP A 30 -0.55 -9.05 -6.29
C ASP A 30 0.01 -9.67 -5.01
N ARG A 31 -0.59 -10.78 -4.59
CA ARG A 31 -0.28 -11.44 -3.30
C ARG A 31 1.08 -12.10 -3.30
N GLU A 32 1.50 -12.64 -4.43
CA GLU A 32 2.82 -13.25 -4.62
C GLU A 32 3.94 -12.24 -4.32
N ARG A 33 3.73 -10.97 -4.69
CA ARG A 33 4.71 -9.89 -4.47
C ARG A 33 4.41 -9.02 -3.26
N GLY A 34 3.33 -9.28 -2.53
CA GLY A 34 2.87 -8.42 -1.44
C GLY A 34 2.61 -6.98 -1.91
N LEU A 35 1.94 -6.80 -3.04
CA LEU A 35 1.81 -5.52 -3.72
C LEU A 35 0.34 -5.16 -3.96
N VAL A 36 0.02 -3.87 -3.84
CA VAL A 36 -1.23 -3.29 -4.35
C VAL A 36 -0.87 -2.32 -5.47
N LEU A 37 -1.25 -2.71 -6.69
CA LEU A 37 -1.09 -1.92 -7.90
C LEU A 37 -2.24 -0.92 -8.00
N VAL A 38 -1.91 0.33 -8.31
CA VAL A 38 -2.89 1.38 -8.58
C VAL A 38 -2.87 1.73 -10.05
N THR A 39 -4.04 1.67 -10.70
CA THR A 39 -4.24 1.97 -12.12
C THR A 39 -5.10 3.23 -12.28
N GLY A 40 -5.00 3.90 -13.43
CA GLY A 40 -5.88 5.03 -13.76
C GLY A 40 -5.56 6.40 -13.12
N ALA A 41 -4.60 6.51 -12.20
CA ALA A 41 -4.22 7.80 -11.62
C ALA A 41 -3.54 8.71 -12.68
N PRO A 42 -4.00 9.97 -12.86
CA PRO A 42 -3.51 10.90 -13.90
C PRO A 42 -2.07 11.39 -13.69
N SER A 43 -1.41 10.99 -12.58
CA SER A 43 -0.07 11.45 -12.20
C SER A 43 0.78 10.27 -11.74
N GLY A 44 1.24 9.45 -12.68
CA GLY A 44 2.32 8.48 -12.44
C GLY A 44 2.13 7.57 -11.22
N ARG A 45 1.40 6.47 -11.41
CA ARG A 45 1.19 5.31 -10.53
C ARG A 45 2.06 5.22 -9.26
N SER A 46 1.46 5.49 -8.11
CA SER A 46 1.98 5.09 -6.79
C SER A 46 1.44 3.72 -6.40
N SER A 47 2.29 2.70 -6.32
CA SER A 47 1.89 1.36 -5.82
C SER A 47 2.35 1.17 -4.37
N ALA A 48 1.67 0.33 -3.60
CA ALA A 48 2.04 0.03 -2.22
C ALA A 48 2.62 -1.38 -2.09
N LEU A 49 3.80 -1.49 -1.51
CA LEU A 49 4.42 -2.78 -1.16
C LEU A 49 4.23 -3.06 0.32
N LEU A 50 3.94 -4.30 0.65
CA LEU A 50 3.92 -4.84 2.00
C LEU A 50 5.24 -5.57 2.24
N ARG A 51 6.05 -5.06 3.17
CA ARG A 51 7.34 -5.70 3.51
C ARG A 51 7.63 -5.69 5.01
N PRO A 52 8.44 -6.63 5.50
CA PRO A 52 8.96 -6.58 6.87
C PRO A 52 9.74 -5.29 7.15
N HIS A 53 9.46 -4.67 8.30
CA HIS A 53 10.20 -3.53 8.86
C HIS A 53 10.06 -3.53 10.39
N ARG A 54 11.19 -3.48 11.11
CA ARG A 54 11.24 -3.44 12.58
C ARG A 54 10.46 -4.56 13.30
N GLY A 55 10.40 -5.75 12.71
CA GLY A 55 9.70 -6.92 13.28
C GLY A 55 8.24 -7.07 12.84
N ASP A 56 7.67 -6.10 12.14
CA ASP A 56 6.27 -6.12 11.67
C ASP A 56 6.17 -5.96 10.16
N LEU A 57 4.97 -6.18 9.60
CA LEU A 57 4.66 -5.83 8.21
C LEU A 57 4.33 -4.34 8.09
N TRP A 58 4.88 -3.69 7.06
CA TRP A 58 4.72 -2.27 6.78
C TRP A 58 4.38 -2.01 5.33
N TRP A 59 3.62 -0.96 5.10
CA TRP A 59 3.37 -0.38 3.79
C TRP A 59 4.51 0.53 3.37
N TRP A 60 4.94 0.37 2.12
CA TRP A 60 5.96 1.19 1.48
C TRP A 60 5.39 1.76 0.20
N ILE A 61 5.54 3.07 -0.02
CA ILE A 61 5.13 3.68 -1.29
C ILE A 61 6.24 3.47 -2.31
N ARG A 62 5.89 2.87 -3.44
CA ARG A 62 6.69 2.95 -4.66
C ARG A 62 6.23 4.16 -5.45
N ARG A 63 7.12 5.14 -5.60
CA ARG A 63 6.91 6.23 -6.55
C ARG A 63 6.96 5.69 -7.98
N PRO A 64 6.26 6.35 -8.93
CA PRO A 64 6.41 6.03 -10.34
C PRO A 64 7.89 6.08 -10.71
N ILE A 65 8.30 5.16 -11.58
CA ILE A 65 9.61 5.24 -12.24
C ILE A 65 9.55 6.50 -13.09
N GLN A 66 10.35 7.50 -12.75
CA GLN A 66 10.57 8.65 -13.61
C GLN A 66 11.57 8.23 -14.68
N ASP A 67 11.30 8.56 -15.94
CA ASP A 67 12.25 8.30 -17.03
C ASP A 67 13.61 8.94 -16.69
N GLY A 68 14.68 8.13 -16.73
CA GLY A 68 16.04 8.54 -16.37
C GLY A 68 16.39 8.46 -14.87
N VAL A 69 15.44 8.11 -13.98
CA VAL A 69 15.72 7.89 -12.55
C VAL A 69 15.65 6.39 -12.24
N PRO A 70 16.73 5.76 -11.74
CA PRO A 70 16.69 4.37 -11.32
C PRO A 70 15.57 4.17 -10.29
N PRO A 71 14.75 3.12 -10.41
CA PRO A 71 13.74 2.82 -9.41
C PRO A 71 14.42 2.68 -8.04
N ALA A 72 14.03 3.52 -7.07
CA ALA A 72 14.54 3.40 -5.71
C ALA A 72 14.23 1.97 -5.20
N PRO A 73 15.24 1.19 -4.77
CA PRO A 73 15.13 -0.26 -4.60
C PRO A 73 14.16 -0.70 -3.49
N SER A 74 13.68 0.23 -2.66
CA SER A 74 12.91 -0.10 -1.46
C SER A 74 11.70 0.78 -1.17
N GLY A 75 11.49 1.90 -1.90
CA GLY A 75 10.46 2.87 -1.52
C GLY A 75 10.72 3.49 -0.14
N ILE A 76 9.77 4.29 0.36
CA ILE A 76 9.84 4.88 1.72
C ILE A 76 8.83 4.14 2.60
N PRO A 77 9.22 3.64 3.79
CA PRO A 77 8.27 3.03 4.71
C PRO A 77 7.27 4.10 5.16
N LEU A 78 5.99 3.81 5.03
CA LEU A 78 4.92 4.77 5.25
C LEU A 78 4.23 4.51 6.59
N ALA A 79 3.70 3.31 6.80
CA ALA A 79 2.92 2.97 7.99
C ALA A 79 2.87 1.45 8.22
N PRO A 80 2.58 0.98 9.45
CA PRO A 80 2.30 -0.42 9.72
C PRO A 80 1.14 -0.99 8.89
N ALA A 81 1.15 -2.31 8.64
CA ALA A 81 0.20 -3.02 7.77
C ALA A 81 -1.28 -2.78 8.10
N HIS A 82 -1.61 -2.61 9.39
CA HIS A 82 -2.98 -2.38 9.85
C HIS A 82 -3.52 -0.98 9.50
N ARG A 83 -2.66 -0.02 9.11
CA ARG A 83 -3.07 1.36 8.78
C ARG A 83 -3.41 1.54 7.29
N THR A 84 -4.22 0.63 6.73
CA THR A 84 -4.61 0.63 5.32
C THR A 84 -5.31 1.92 4.88
N SER A 85 -6.23 2.46 5.70
CA SER A 85 -6.95 3.71 5.42
C SER A 85 -6.02 4.93 5.34
N HIS A 86 -5.00 5.02 6.20
CA HIS A 86 -3.99 6.08 6.16
C HIS A 86 -3.18 6.01 4.85
N VAL A 87 -2.75 4.81 4.47
CA VAL A 87 -1.99 4.58 3.22
C VAL A 87 -2.86 4.91 2.00
N ALA A 88 -4.12 4.51 2.00
CA ALA A 88 -5.07 4.81 0.93
C ALA A 88 -5.29 6.32 0.77
N GLY A 89 -5.41 7.08 1.86
CA GLY A 89 -5.51 8.54 1.82
C GLY A 89 -4.27 9.18 1.17
N ARG A 90 -3.07 8.75 1.59
CA ARG A 90 -1.80 9.22 1.01
C ARG A 90 -1.68 8.94 -0.49
N ILE A 91 -2.13 7.76 -0.93
CA ILE A 91 -2.09 7.35 -2.35
C ILE A 91 -3.14 8.11 -3.17
N ALA A 92 -4.35 8.28 -2.62
CA ALA A 92 -5.44 9.02 -3.28
C ALA A 92 -5.22 10.54 -3.32
N GLY A 93 -4.11 11.04 -2.75
CA GLY A 93 -3.84 12.48 -2.66
C GLY A 93 -4.75 13.22 -1.67
N VAL A 94 -5.44 12.48 -0.80
CA VAL A 94 -6.25 13.04 0.28
C VAL A 94 -5.31 13.37 1.44
N PRO A 95 -5.27 14.62 1.94
CA PRO A 95 -4.51 14.93 3.14
C PRO A 95 -5.02 14.04 4.28
N ALA A 96 -4.10 13.40 5.03
CA ALA A 96 -4.50 12.68 6.23
C ALA A 96 -5.25 13.64 7.14
N PRO A 97 -6.33 13.23 7.83
CA PRO A 97 -6.88 14.05 8.89
C PRO A 97 -5.74 14.32 9.89
N ASP A 98 -5.44 15.60 10.10
CA ASP A 98 -4.47 16.06 11.09
C ASP A 98 -4.83 15.44 12.44
N GLY A 99 -3.98 14.55 12.95
CA GLY A 99 -4.25 13.90 14.23
C GLY A 99 -3.50 12.60 14.46
N ALA A 100 -2.23 12.72 14.86
CA ALA A 100 -1.67 12.05 16.04
C ALA A 100 -0.16 12.33 16.07
N VAL A 101 0.21 13.32 16.89
CA VAL A 101 1.54 13.45 17.49
C VAL A 101 1.81 12.31 18.46
#